data_AF-A0A816D783-F1
#
_entry.id   AF-A0A816D783-F1
#
_cell.length_a   1.000
_cell.length_b   1.000
_cell.length_c   1.000
_cell.angle_alpha   90.00
_cell.angle_beta   90.00
_cell.angle_gamma   90.00
#
_symmetry.space_group_name_H-M   'P 1'
#
loop_
_entity.id
_entity.type
_entity.pdbx_description
1 polymer ?
#
loop_
_entity_poly.entity_id
_entity_poly.type
_entity_poly.pdbx_seq_one_letter_code
_entity_poly.pdbx_strand_id
1 'polypeptide(L)'
;MKSIIVIAKILAVVGPAVGIGLLMAYNYFKKSAPRPASAPEEIIPQSEMIIRARKVLRMDCGIYYNIGICGSSGTGKSSFINCMRKIKDVKLTSEFRFQEDGPAPIGVSETTADCTRYSYPNNEAPYLRLWDIPGGGTAKHPAETYFADKLLYAFDCLIILYAGRFTKLDLDICKQAYIYKIPVLLVRSKADIDVDIQKTMKVDELDRSLTGKEYEQLIKETVDTLKHDVVQLLATVPGCNHLTNLPVYVVAPQRYRSPRSNECPPLEMEQMLERCLTVAASGRR
;
A
#
# COMPACT_ATOMS: atom_id res chain seq x y z
N MET A 1 10.37 -27.74 32.00
CA MET A 1 11.05 -28.26 33.22
C MET A 1 10.86 -29.75 33.45
N LYS A 2 9.65 -30.34 33.35
CA LYS A 2 9.43 -31.77 33.61
C LYS A 2 10.19 -32.75 32.69
N SER A 3 10.38 -32.42 31.40
CA SER A 3 11.06 -33.31 30.43
C SER A 3 12.59 -33.40 30.57
N ILE A 4 13.24 -32.36 31.11
CA ILE A 4 14.71 -32.32 31.28
C ILE A 4 15.15 -33.20 32.45
N ILE A 5 14.32 -33.27 33.51
CA ILE A 5 14.57 -34.08 34.71
C ILE A 5 14.51 -35.59 34.39
N VAL A 6 13.66 -36.00 33.45
CA VAL A 6 13.53 -37.40 33.02
C VAL A 6 14.76 -37.85 32.22
N ILE A 7 15.25 -37.01 31.30
CA ILE A 7 16.43 -37.31 30.47
C ILE A 7 17.71 -37.42 31.33
N ALA A 8 17.86 -36.52 32.33
CA ALA A 8 18.99 -36.56 33.26
C ALA A 8 19.02 -37.85 34.11
N LYS A 9 17.86 -38.36 34.54
CA LYS A 9 17.76 -39.63 35.28
C LYS A 9 18.07 -40.85 34.41
N ILE A 10 17.71 -40.83 33.12
CA ILE A 10 18.02 -41.91 32.19
C ILE A 10 19.52 -41.94 31.86
N LEU A 11 20.15 -40.78 31.64
CA LEU A 11 21.60 -40.69 31.40
C LEU A 11 22.45 -41.23 32.57
N ALA A 12 21.96 -41.09 33.81
CA ALA A 12 22.64 -41.62 35.00
C ALA A 12 22.63 -43.15 35.11
N VAL A 13 21.71 -43.84 34.40
CA VAL A 13 21.55 -45.30 34.48
C VAL A 13 22.18 -46.02 33.29
N VAL A 14 22.19 -45.40 32.10
CA VAL A 14 22.55 -46.10 30.85
C VAL A 14 23.90 -45.62 30.25
N GLY A 15 24.56 -44.66 30.88
CA GLY A 15 25.84 -44.11 30.43
C GLY A 15 25.72 -43.11 29.26
N PRO A 16 26.70 -42.20 29.10
CA PRO A 16 26.57 -41.03 28.21
C PRO A 16 26.42 -41.40 26.73
N ALA A 17 27.08 -42.46 26.26
CA ALA A 17 27.00 -42.89 24.86
C ALA A 17 25.59 -43.39 24.48
N VAL A 18 24.94 -44.17 25.35
CA VAL A 18 23.59 -44.68 25.11
C VAL A 18 22.55 -43.57 25.27
N GLY A 19 22.74 -42.66 26.23
CA GLY A 19 21.87 -41.49 26.41
C GLY A 19 21.90 -40.52 25.24
N ILE A 20 23.07 -40.29 24.63
CA ILE A 20 23.19 -39.49 23.39
C ILE A 20 22.50 -40.20 22.23
N GLY A 21 22.68 -41.53 22.10
CA GLY A 21 21.98 -42.33 21.09
C GLY A 21 20.46 -42.25 21.20
N LEU A 22 19.92 -42.36 22.42
CA LEU A 22 18.48 -42.22 22.69
C LEU A 22 17.96 -40.81 22.42
N LEU A 23 18.75 -39.77 22.72
CA LEU A 23 18.38 -38.39 22.45
C LEU A 23 18.38 -38.08 20.94
N MET A 24 19.37 -38.60 20.21
CA MET A 24 19.44 -38.52 18.74
C MET A 24 18.24 -39.24 18.11
N ALA A 25 17.91 -40.45 18.59
CA ALA A 25 16.75 -41.21 18.13
C ALA A 25 15.44 -40.49 18.45
N TYR A 26 15.30 -39.91 19.65
CA TYR A 26 14.13 -39.12 20.04
C TYR A 26 13.97 -37.87 19.16
N ASN A 27 15.07 -37.15 18.89
CA ASN A 27 15.05 -35.98 18.01
C ASN A 27 14.80 -36.35 16.54
N TYR A 28 15.33 -37.49 16.09
CA TYR A 28 15.06 -38.05 14.77
C TYR A 28 13.58 -38.41 14.64
N PHE A 29 13.02 -39.20 15.56
CA PHE A 29 11.58 -39.52 15.56
C PHE A 29 10.69 -38.28 15.69
N LYS A 30 11.10 -37.27 16.45
CA LYS A 30 10.35 -36.01 16.54
C LYS A 30 10.41 -35.19 15.24
N LYS A 31 11.51 -35.23 14.49
CA LYS A 31 11.63 -34.60 13.16
C LYS A 31 10.94 -35.41 12.06
N SER A 32 10.92 -36.74 12.20
CA SER A 32 10.35 -37.69 11.24
C SER A 32 8.88 -37.99 11.49
N ALA A 33 8.35 -37.63 12.66
CA ALA A 33 6.92 -37.72 12.92
C ALA A 33 6.19 -36.82 11.92
N PRO A 34 5.20 -37.34 11.17
CA PRO A 34 4.36 -36.48 10.36
C PRO A 34 3.77 -35.41 11.27
N ARG A 35 3.85 -34.13 10.86
CA ARG A 35 3.16 -33.07 11.59
C ARG A 35 1.71 -33.53 11.77
N PRO A 36 1.11 -33.41 12.98
CA PRO A 36 -0.30 -33.68 13.13
C PRO A 36 -1.01 -32.91 12.01
N ALA A 37 -1.83 -33.61 11.23
CA ALA A 37 -2.60 -32.97 10.17
C ALA A 37 -3.24 -31.73 10.80
N SER A 38 -2.84 -30.54 10.33
CA SER A 38 -3.51 -29.31 10.74
C SER A 38 -4.99 -29.58 10.54
N ALA A 39 -5.80 -29.28 11.55
CA ALA A 39 -7.26 -29.38 11.44
C ALA A 39 -7.66 -28.82 10.07
N PRO A 40 -8.56 -29.49 9.32
CA PRO A 40 -8.91 -29.08 7.97
C PRO A 40 -9.18 -27.58 8.02
N GLU A 41 -8.39 -26.82 7.26
CA GLU A 41 -8.42 -25.37 7.27
C GLU A 41 -9.87 -24.98 6.96
N GLU A 42 -10.57 -24.45 7.97
CA GLU A 42 -11.99 -24.15 7.86
C GLU A 42 -12.15 -23.16 6.71
N ILE A 43 -12.84 -23.57 5.64
CA ILE A 43 -13.05 -22.73 4.46
C ILE A 43 -14.07 -21.66 4.85
N ILE A 44 -13.59 -20.57 5.45
CA ILE A 44 -14.40 -19.43 5.84
C ILE A 44 -14.86 -18.73 4.54
N PRO A 45 -16.17 -18.52 4.33
CA PRO A 45 -16.65 -17.78 3.18
C PRO A 45 -16.03 -16.38 3.10
N GLN A 46 -15.73 -15.90 1.89
CA GLN A 46 -15.11 -14.58 1.68
C GLN A 46 -15.92 -13.44 2.35
N SER A 47 -17.25 -13.52 2.32
CA SER A 47 -18.12 -12.54 3.00
C SER A 47 -17.86 -12.47 4.50
N GLU A 48 -17.69 -13.62 5.16
CA GLU A 48 -17.37 -13.70 6.59
C GLU A 48 -15.96 -13.18 6.89
N MET A 49 -14.98 -13.48 6.02
CA MET A 49 -13.63 -12.88 6.13
C MET A 49 -13.69 -11.35 6.06
N ILE A 50 -14.44 -10.79 5.12
CA ILE A 50 -14.62 -9.34 4.95
C ILE A 50 -15.30 -8.73 6.18
N ILE A 51 -16.36 -9.37 6.71
CA ILE A 51 -17.07 -8.92 7.92
C ILE A 51 -16.12 -8.89 9.12
N ARG A 52 -15.32 -9.96 9.32
CA ARG A 52 -14.34 -10.02 10.40
C ARG A 52 -13.27 -8.94 10.26
N ALA A 53 -12.74 -8.75 9.06
CA ALA A 53 -11.72 -7.73 8.80
C ALA A 53 -12.25 -6.31 9.07
N ARG A 54 -13.47 -5.98 8.62
CA ARG A 54 -14.12 -4.69 8.89
C ARG A 54 -14.33 -4.46 10.39
N LYS A 55 -14.66 -5.51 11.16
CA LYS A 55 -14.74 -5.44 12.64
C LYS A 55 -13.37 -5.21 13.27
N VAL A 56 -12.33 -5.91 12.84
CA VAL A 56 -10.94 -5.73 13.33
C VAL A 56 -10.47 -4.29 13.09
N LEU A 57 -10.75 -3.76 11.90
CA LEU A 57 -10.42 -2.38 11.54
C LEU A 57 -11.39 -1.34 12.13
N ARG A 58 -12.46 -1.76 12.83
CA ARG A 58 -13.50 -0.88 13.39
C ARG A 58 -14.12 0.05 12.33
N MET A 59 -14.37 -0.48 11.14
CA MET A 59 -15.00 0.26 10.05
C MET A 59 -16.52 0.31 10.24
N ASP A 60 -17.09 1.52 10.20
CA ASP A 60 -18.53 1.71 10.03
C ASP A 60 -18.86 1.80 8.53
N CYS A 61 -19.07 0.63 7.93
CA CYS A 61 -19.44 0.51 6.53
C CYS A 61 -20.91 0.85 6.27
N GLY A 62 -21.75 1.03 7.30
CA GLY A 62 -23.14 1.46 7.13
C GLY A 62 -23.23 2.93 6.75
N ILE A 63 -22.30 3.74 7.25
CA ILE A 63 -22.29 5.19 7.04
C ILE A 63 -21.19 5.62 6.05
N TYR A 64 -20.00 5.03 6.13
CA TYR A 64 -18.82 5.57 5.45
C TYR A 64 -18.30 4.67 4.34
N TYR A 65 -17.85 5.26 3.25
CA TYR A 65 -16.98 4.64 2.25
C TYR A 65 -15.53 4.68 2.73
N ASN A 66 -14.89 3.50 2.80
CA ASN A 66 -13.54 3.32 3.32
C ASN A 66 -12.57 3.06 2.17
N ILE A 67 -11.71 4.05 1.91
CA ILE A 67 -10.73 4.01 0.81
C ILE A 67 -9.34 3.75 1.39
N GLY A 68 -8.72 2.66 0.98
CA GLY A 68 -7.38 2.28 1.39
C GLY A 68 -6.31 2.90 0.50
N ILE A 69 -5.39 3.68 1.05
CA ILE A 69 -4.20 4.16 0.35
C ILE A 69 -3.05 3.22 0.68
N CYS A 70 -2.62 2.45 -0.31
CA CYS A 70 -1.60 1.40 -0.15
C CYS A 70 -0.48 1.54 -1.18
N GLY A 71 0.56 0.73 -1.03
CA GLY A 71 1.75 0.74 -1.90
C GLY A 71 3.05 0.74 -1.10
N SER A 72 4.16 0.64 -1.81
CA SER A 72 5.50 0.48 -1.22
C SER A 72 5.85 1.55 -0.18
N SER A 73 6.75 1.22 0.75
CA SER A 73 7.28 2.23 1.68
C SER A 73 7.95 3.39 0.94
N GLY A 74 7.83 4.61 1.47
CA GLY A 74 8.45 5.79 0.87
C GLY A 74 7.78 6.34 -0.40
N THR A 75 6.65 5.79 -0.87
CA THR A 75 5.91 6.31 -2.05
C THR A 75 5.12 7.60 -1.78
N GLY A 76 5.07 8.07 -0.53
CA GLY A 76 4.44 9.35 -0.18
C GLY A 76 2.95 9.26 0.15
N LYS A 77 2.44 8.10 0.59
CA LYS A 77 1.04 7.86 0.98
C LYS A 77 0.49 8.89 1.97
N SER A 78 1.19 9.13 3.08
CA SER A 78 0.76 10.10 4.09
C SER A 78 0.72 11.53 3.55
N SER A 79 1.73 11.92 2.74
CA SER A 79 1.74 13.22 2.05
C SER A 79 0.59 13.35 1.07
N PHE A 80 0.26 12.27 0.35
CA PHE A 80 -0.86 12.22 -0.58
C PHE A 80 -2.21 12.35 0.15
N ILE A 81 -2.39 11.70 1.30
CA ILE A 81 -3.60 11.85 2.13
C ILE A 81 -3.77 13.30 2.59
N ASN A 82 -2.69 13.94 3.06
CA ASN A 82 -2.74 15.35 3.45
C ASN A 82 -3.10 16.26 2.28
N CYS A 83 -2.59 15.95 1.08
CA CYS A 83 -2.93 16.64 -0.16
C CYS A 83 -4.41 16.46 -0.53
N MET A 84 -4.93 15.22 -0.51
CA MET A 84 -6.36 14.94 -0.70
C MET A 84 -7.23 15.72 0.28
N ARG A 85 -6.81 15.82 1.53
CA ARG A 85 -7.54 16.53 2.60
C ARG A 85 -7.33 18.05 2.58
N LYS A 86 -6.62 18.60 1.57
CA LYS A 86 -6.30 20.04 1.43
C LYS A 86 -5.66 20.64 2.69
N ILE A 87 -4.92 19.85 3.46
CA ILE A 87 -4.24 20.32 4.68
C ILE A 87 -3.01 21.12 4.26
N LYS A 88 -3.13 22.45 4.25
CA LYS A 88 -2.04 23.40 3.94
C LYS A 88 -1.26 23.72 5.20
N ASP A 89 0.02 23.33 5.27
CA ASP A 89 1.04 23.84 6.20
C ASP A 89 0.56 24.11 7.64
N VAL A 90 -0.44 23.34 8.13
CA VAL A 90 -0.73 23.29 9.55
C VAL A 90 0.52 22.66 10.10
N LYS A 91 1.31 23.47 10.81
CA LYS A 91 2.54 23.05 11.47
C LYS A 91 2.31 21.60 11.87
N LEU A 92 3.16 20.69 11.39
CA LEU A 92 3.25 19.31 11.87
C LEU A 92 3.68 19.36 13.35
N THR A 93 2.99 20.14 14.17
CA THR A 93 3.13 20.25 15.59
C THR A 93 2.75 18.89 16.10
N SER A 94 3.70 18.32 16.84
CA SER A 94 3.62 17.00 17.46
C SER A 94 2.34 16.74 18.25
N GLU A 95 1.62 17.79 18.61
CA GLU A 95 0.42 17.79 19.45
C GLU A 95 -0.83 17.18 18.78
N PHE A 96 -0.93 17.19 17.44
CA PHE A 96 -2.10 16.65 16.72
C PHE A 96 -1.80 15.40 15.87
N ARG A 97 -0.61 14.82 16.03
CA ARG A 97 -0.25 13.59 15.31
C ARG A 97 -1.20 12.46 15.74
N PHE A 98 -1.66 11.67 14.77
CA PHE A 98 -2.52 10.51 14.97
C PHE A 98 -3.97 10.79 15.41
N GLN A 99 -4.43 12.05 15.40
CA GLN A 99 -5.86 12.35 15.47
C GLN A 99 -6.50 12.19 14.09
N GLU A 100 -7.75 11.73 14.04
CA GLU A 100 -8.49 11.50 12.79
C GLU A 100 -8.64 12.76 11.93
N ASP A 101 -8.74 13.91 12.60
CA ASP A 101 -8.81 15.24 11.97
C ASP A 101 -7.42 15.88 11.83
N GLY A 102 -6.40 15.35 12.50
CA GLY A 102 -5.01 15.81 12.42
C GLY A 102 -4.31 15.40 11.12
N PRO A 103 -3.12 15.96 10.82
CA PRO A 103 -2.35 15.60 9.63
C PRO A 103 -1.82 14.16 9.70
N ALA A 104 -1.77 13.48 8.56
CA ALA A 104 -1.06 12.22 8.43
C ALA A 104 0.44 12.45 8.63
N PRO A 105 1.11 11.70 9.53
CA PRO A 105 2.51 11.92 9.85
C PRO A 105 3.39 11.60 8.65
N ILE A 106 4.27 12.55 8.28
CA ILE A 106 5.23 12.39 7.20
C ILE A 106 6.57 11.94 7.79
N GLY A 107 7.15 10.86 7.29
CA GLY A 107 8.44 10.33 7.74
C GLY A 107 8.96 9.22 6.83
N VAL A 108 10.28 9.02 6.85
CA VAL A 108 10.97 7.96 6.07
C VAL A 108 10.93 6.62 6.82
N SER A 109 10.79 6.64 8.15
CA SER A 109 10.59 5.46 8.98
C SER A 109 9.14 5.01 8.91
N GLU A 110 8.88 3.71 8.86
CA GLU A 110 7.54 3.10 8.95
C GLU A 110 6.85 3.59 10.24
N THR A 111 6.09 4.69 10.16
CA THR A 111 5.52 5.35 11.34
C THR A 111 4.23 4.72 11.86
N THR A 112 3.81 3.59 11.30
CA THR A 112 2.54 2.95 11.65
C THR A 112 2.62 1.45 11.42
N ALA A 113 2.49 0.65 12.48
CA ALA A 113 2.32 -0.80 12.36
C ALA A 113 0.92 -1.17 11.84
N ASP A 114 -0.06 -0.31 12.13
CA ASP A 114 -1.49 -0.49 11.89
C ASP A 114 -2.06 0.57 10.93
N CYS A 115 -3.14 0.20 10.23
CA CYS A 115 -3.85 1.11 9.33
C CYS A 115 -4.46 2.28 10.10
N THR A 116 -4.24 3.51 9.63
CA THR A 116 -4.73 4.73 10.31
C THR A 116 -5.83 5.41 9.50
N ARG A 117 -6.95 5.71 10.15
CA ARG A 117 -8.11 6.37 9.54
C ARG A 117 -8.02 7.89 9.65
N TYR A 118 -8.39 8.57 8.56
CA TYR A 118 -8.51 10.02 8.47
C TYR A 118 -9.88 10.41 7.91
N SER A 119 -10.49 11.42 8.51
CA SER A 119 -11.73 12.02 8.00
C SER A 119 -11.42 12.89 6.79
N TYR A 120 -12.23 12.76 5.73
CA TYR A 120 -12.21 13.75 4.66
C TYR A 120 -12.92 15.02 5.14
N PRO A 121 -12.48 16.24 4.76
CA PRO A 121 -13.12 17.48 5.19
C PRO A 121 -14.65 17.44 5.03
N ASN A 122 -15.35 17.63 6.16
CA ASN A 122 -16.77 17.31 6.32
C ASN A 122 -17.71 18.02 5.34
N ASN A 123 -17.32 19.16 4.77
CA ASN A 123 -18.17 19.93 3.87
C ASN A 123 -18.15 19.41 2.41
N GLU A 124 -17.17 18.60 2.03
CA GLU A 124 -16.98 18.17 0.62
C GLU A 124 -17.35 16.69 0.40
N ALA A 125 -16.99 15.82 1.34
CA ALA A 125 -17.35 14.39 1.29
C ALA A 125 -17.47 13.79 2.70
N PRO A 126 -18.55 14.08 3.45
CA PRO A 126 -18.68 13.68 4.86
C PRO A 126 -18.68 12.17 5.09
N TYR A 127 -19.12 11.41 4.09
CA TYR A 127 -19.19 9.95 4.13
C TYR A 127 -17.88 9.26 3.72
N LEU A 128 -16.82 10.02 3.44
CA LEU A 128 -15.54 9.46 3.00
C LEU A 128 -14.57 9.28 4.17
N ARG A 129 -13.92 8.12 4.22
CA ARG A 129 -12.81 7.84 5.13
C ARG A 129 -11.59 7.37 4.33
N LEU A 130 -10.48 8.08 4.51
CA LEU A 130 -9.20 7.75 3.91
C LEU A 130 -8.38 6.96 4.91
N TRP A 131 -7.73 5.89 4.46
CA TRP A 131 -6.93 5.03 5.31
C TRP A 131 -5.49 5.00 4.85
N ASP A 132 -4.56 5.44 5.70
CA ASP A 132 -3.13 5.28 5.48
C ASP A 132 -2.72 3.87 5.87
N ILE A 133 -2.41 3.04 4.88
CA ILE A 133 -2.00 1.65 5.09
C ILE A 133 -0.47 1.63 5.12
N PRO A 134 0.15 0.98 6.12
CA PRO A 134 1.60 0.87 6.23
C PRO A 134 2.24 0.38 4.93
N GLY A 135 3.39 0.93 4.57
CA GLY A 135 4.06 0.56 3.31
C GLY A 135 4.46 -0.91 3.27
N GLY A 136 4.18 -1.58 2.16
CA GLY A 136 4.63 -2.96 1.93
C GLY A 136 6.03 -3.02 1.29
N GLY A 137 6.53 -4.24 1.11
CA GLY A 137 7.80 -4.51 0.44
C GLY A 137 9.02 -4.39 1.35
N THR A 138 8.82 -4.49 2.67
CA THR A 138 9.89 -4.45 3.68
C THR A 138 9.99 -5.80 4.40
N ALA A 139 11.07 -6.03 5.14
CA ALA A 139 11.24 -7.28 5.90
C ALA A 139 10.10 -7.54 6.90
N LYS A 140 9.44 -6.48 7.39
CA LYS A 140 8.28 -6.57 8.29
C LYS A 140 6.95 -6.73 7.54
N HIS A 141 6.91 -6.35 6.27
CA HIS A 141 5.72 -6.36 5.43
C HIS A 141 6.05 -6.99 4.07
N PRO A 142 6.24 -8.33 4.02
CA PRO A 142 6.57 -9.04 2.78
C PRO A 142 5.48 -8.86 1.72
N ALA A 143 5.89 -8.75 0.45
CA ALA A 143 4.95 -8.51 -0.64
C ALA A 143 3.91 -9.64 -0.78
N GLU A 144 4.32 -10.88 -0.54
CA GLU A 144 3.49 -12.06 -0.70
C GLU A 144 2.28 -12.09 0.24
N THR A 145 2.44 -11.62 1.48
CA THR A 145 1.39 -11.68 2.51
C THR A 145 0.72 -10.33 2.75
N TYR A 146 1.29 -9.24 2.22
CA TYR A 146 0.85 -7.87 2.48
C TYR A 146 -0.66 -7.64 2.31
N PHE A 147 -1.25 -8.14 1.22
CA PHE A 147 -2.67 -7.92 0.92
C PHE A 147 -3.58 -8.51 2.01
N ALA A 148 -3.25 -9.72 2.48
CA ALA A 148 -4.00 -10.39 3.54
C ALA A 148 -3.67 -9.82 4.92
N ASP A 149 -2.39 -9.61 5.23
CA ASP A 149 -1.91 -9.10 6.52
C ASP A 149 -2.47 -7.71 6.83
N LYS A 150 -2.61 -6.86 5.80
CA LYS A 150 -3.18 -5.52 5.92
C LYS A 150 -4.67 -5.46 5.64
N LEU A 151 -5.32 -6.62 5.50
CA LEU A 151 -6.77 -6.76 5.35
C LEU A 151 -7.33 -5.90 4.20
N LEU A 152 -6.59 -5.83 3.08
CA LEU A 152 -6.95 -4.94 1.95
C LEU A 152 -8.31 -5.28 1.34
N TYR A 153 -8.76 -6.52 1.52
CA TYR A 153 -10.09 -6.99 1.13
C TYR A 153 -11.26 -6.39 1.92
N ALA A 154 -11.01 -5.65 3.00
CA ALA A 154 -12.05 -4.98 3.78
C ALA A 154 -12.56 -3.68 3.14
N PHE A 155 -11.74 -3.05 2.29
CA PHE A 155 -11.97 -1.70 1.77
C PHE A 155 -12.96 -1.66 0.61
N ASP A 156 -13.63 -0.52 0.44
CA ASP A 156 -14.58 -0.31 -0.66
C ASP A 156 -13.86 0.04 -1.98
N CYS A 157 -12.65 0.60 -1.88
CA CYS A 157 -11.78 0.91 -3.01
C CYS A 157 -10.32 1.02 -2.50
N LEU A 158 -9.36 0.72 -3.37
CA LEU A 158 -7.93 0.90 -3.09
C LEU A 158 -7.33 1.95 -4.03
N ILE A 159 -6.56 2.86 -3.46
CA ILE A 159 -5.64 3.73 -4.19
C ILE A 159 -4.25 3.13 -4.03
N ILE A 160 -3.65 2.68 -5.14
CA ILE A 160 -2.31 2.09 -5.17
C ILE A 160 -1.33 3.19 -5.58
N LEU A 161 -0.57 3.67 -4.59
CA LEU A 161 0.45 4.70 -4.77
C LEU A 161 1.82 4.08 -5.04
N TYR A 162 2.38 4.36 -6.21
CA TYR A 162 3.71 3.89 -6.60
C TYR A 162 4.61 5.04 -7.06
N ALA A 163 5.92 4.90 -6.82
CA ALA A 163 6.97 5.84 -7.20
C ALA A 163 8.16 5.08 -7.80
N GLY A 164 8.92 5.68 -8.71
CA GLY A 164 9.95 4.97 -9.48
C GLY A 164 9.40 3.88 -10.40
N ARG A 165 9.75 2.61 -10.14
CA ARG A 165 9.27 1.48 -10.95
C ARG A 165 8.04 0.86 -10.30
N PHE A 166 7.12 0.34 -11.12
CA PHE A 166 6.01 -0.46 -10.62
C PHE A 166 6.55 -1.79 -10.08
N THR A 167 6.27 -2.09 -8.83
CA THR A 167 6.94 -3.20 -8.11
C THR A 167 6.12 -4.48 -8.16
N LYS A 168 6.74 -5.61 -7.77
CA LYS A 168 6.02 -6.87 -7.55
C LYS A 168 4.88 -6.72 -6.55
N LEU A 169 5.09 -5.96 -5.48
CA LEU A 169 4.05 -5.65 -4.49
C LEU A 169 2.83 -4.98 -5.15
N ASP A 170 3.05 -3.97 -5.99
CA ASP A 170 1.95 -3.23 -6.62
C ASP A 170 1.16 -4.15 -7.58
N LEU A 171 1.84 -5.03 -8.31
CA LEU A 171 1.21 -6.06 -9.15
C LEU A 171 0.41 -7.08 -8.34
N ASP A 172 0.96 -7.54 -7.22
CA ASP A 172 0.30 -8.53 -6.37
C ASP A 172 -0.96 -7.92 -5.72
N ILE A 173 -0.92 -6.66 -5.27
CA ILE A 173 -2.10 -5.94 -4.79
C ILE A 173 -3.17 -5.86 -5.89
N CYS A 174 -2.79 -5.45 -7.10
CA CYS A 174 -3.68 -5.37 -8.25
C CYS A 174 -4.39 -6.71 -8.55
N LYS A 175 -3.63 -7.81 -8.58
CA LYS A 175 -4.17 -9.15 -8.85
C LYS A 175 -5.14 -9.60 -7.76
N GLN A 176 -4.77 -9.40 -6.50
CA GLN A 176 -5.63 -9.78 -5.38
C GLN A 176 -6.88 -8.92 -5.35
N ALA A 177 -6.78 -7.61 -5.55
CA ALA A 177 -7.94 -6.72 -5.60
C ALA A 177 -8.96 -7.18 -6.65
N TYR A 178 -8.50 -7.62 -7.83
CA TYR A 178 -9.39 -8.19 -8.85
C TYR A 178 -10.11 -9.46 -8.38
N ILE A 179 -9.39 -10.40 -7.77
CA ILE A 179 -9.96 -11.64 -7.22
C ILE A 179 -11.05 -11.31 -6.18
N TYR A 180 -10.77 -10.35 -5.30
CA TYR A 180 -11.70 -9.89 -4.27
C TYR A 180 -12.75 -8.89 -4.77
N LYS A 181 -12.76 -8.56 -6.07
CA LYS A 181 -13.67 -7.60 -6.73
C LYS A 181 -13.62 -6.21 -6.11
N ILE A 182 -12.45 -5.80 -5.64
CA ILE A 182 -12.20 -4.49 -5.08
C ILE A 182 -11.73 -3.60 -6.22
N PRO A 183 -12.39 -2.46 -6.43
CA PRO A 183 -11.91 -1.51 -7.41
C PRO A 183 -10.59 -0.87 -6.98
N VAL A 184 -9.73 -0.59 -7.95
CA VAL A 184 -8.43 0.04 -7.73
C VAL A 184 -8.25 1.28 -8.60
N LEU A 185 -7.60 2.30 -8.06
CA LEU A 185 -7.05 3.43 -8.81
C LEU A 185 -5.52 3.40 -8.72
N LEU A 186 -4.85 3.57 -9.86
CA LEU A 186 -3.39 3.60 -9.93
C LEU A 186 -2.93 5.05 -9.90
N VAL A 187 -2.04 5.38 -8.96
CA VAL A 187 -1.52 6.74 -8.80
C VAL A 187 -0.01 6.73 -8.79
N ARG A 188 0.58 7.33 -9.82
CA ARG A 188 2.00 7.63 -9.93
C ARG A 188 2.32 8.85 -9.06
N SER A 189 3.05 8.66 -7.98
CA SER A 189 3.56 9.77 -7.18
C SER A 189 4.98 10.17 -7.58
N LYS A 190 5.41 11.35 -7.11
CA LYS A 190 6.75 11.91 -7.31
C LYS A 190 7.12 12.12 -8.79
N ALA A 191 6.12 12.39 -9.64
CA ALA A 191 6.34 12.68 -11.05
C ALA A 191 7.19 13.94 -11.29
N ASP A 192 7.28 14.83 -10.29
CA ASP A 192 8.23 15.95 -10.28
C ASP A 192 9.68 15.49 -10.47
N ILE A 193 10.07 14.36 -9.87
CA ILE A 193 11.42 13.80 -10.02
C ILE A 193 11.63 13.34 -11.46
N ASP A 194 10.65 12.65 -12.05
CA ASP A 194 10.71 12.19 -13.43
C ASP A 194 10.84 13.37 -14.40
N VAL A 195 10.05 14.44 -14.19
CA VAL A 195 10.12 15.68 -14.97
C VAL A 195 11.46 16.39 -14.81
N ASP A 196 12.02 16.46 -13.60
CA ASP A 196 13.31 17.12 -13.34
C ASP A 196 14.47 16.37 -14.02
N ILE A 197 14.41 15.04 -14.05
CA ILE A 197 15.37 14.21 -14.80
C ILE A 197 15.27 14.51 -16.30
N GLN A 198 14.06 14.46 -16.87
CA GLN A 198 13.85 14.74 -18.30
C GLN A 198 14.28 16.16 -18.67
N LYS A 199 14.01 17.13 -17.78
CA LYS A 199 14.42 18.52 -17.96
C LYS A 199 15.93 18.65 -18.02
N THR A 200 16.64 18.01 -17.09
CA THR A 200 18.10 18.04 -17.03
C THR A 200 18.70 17.46 -18.31
N MET A 201 18.21 16.29 -18.73
CA MET A 201 18.64 15.66 -19.99
C MET A 201 18.41 16.55 -21.21
N LYS A 202 17.25 17.22 -21.30
CA LYS A 202 16.91 18.11 -22.42
C LYS A 202 17.76 19.38 -22.44
N VAL A 203 18.08 19.94 -21.27
CA VAL A 203 18.95 21.10 -21.15
C VAL A 203 20.38 20.75 -21.56
N ASP A 204 20.88 19.59 -21.13
CA ASP A 204 22.21 19.09 -21.51
C ASP A 204 22.29 18.80 -23.02
N GLU A 205 21.24 18.23 -23.61
CA GLU A 205 21.14 17.97 -25.06
C GLU A 205 21.15 19.26 -25.90
N LEU A 206 20.46 20.31 -25.43
CA LEU A 206 20.31 21.57 -26.16
C LEU A 206 21.41 22.59 -25.85
N ASP A 207 22.23 22.35 -24.82
CA ASP A 207 23.20 23.30 -24.26
C ASP A 207 22.58 24.69 -23.94
N ARG A 208 21.30 24.70 -23.53
CA ARG A 208 20.57 25.90 -23.13
C ARG A 208 19.38 25.58 -22.24
N SER A 209 18.87 26.61 -21.55
CA SER A 209 17.61 26.49 -20.81
C SER A 209 16.42 26.32 -21.75
N LEU A 210 15.41 25.60 -21.26
CA LEU A 210 14.11 25.46 -21.92
C LEU A 210 13.30 26.75 -21.77
N THR A 211 12.59 27.11 -22.83
CA THR A 211 11.52 28.12 -22.78
C THR A 211 10.32 27.57 -22.00
N GLY A 212 9.40 28.45 -21.58
CA GLY A 212 8.19 28.04 -20.86
C GLY A 212 7.35 27.02 -21.63
N LYS A 213 7.16 27.22 -22.94
CA LYS A 213 6.40 26.31 -23.82
C LYS A 213 7.08 24.93 -23.96
N GLU A 214 8.39 24.91 -24.13
CA GLU A 214 9.14 23.64 -24.19
C GLU A 214 9.06 22.88 -22.86
N TYR A 215 9.08 23.60 -21.75
CA TYR A 215 8.95 23.02 -20.43
C TYR A 215 7.55 22.45 -20.15
N GLU A 216 6.49 23.14 -20.57
CA GLU A 216 5.11 22.64 -20.51
C GLU A 216 4.92 21.38 -21.36
N GLN A 217 5.47 21.38 -22.58
CA GLN A 217 5.43 20.23 -23.48
C GLN A 217 6.17 19.03 -22.88
N LEU A 218 7.34 19.25 -22.30
CA LEU A 218 8.12 18.22 -21.60
C LEU A 218 7.34 17.57 -20.46
N ILE A 219 6.61 18.36 -19.65
CA ILE A 219 5.76 17.83 -18.58
C ILE A 219 4.71 16.89 -19.17
N LYS A 220 4.02 17.33 -20.22
CA LYS A 220 2.96 16.54 -20.86
C LYS A 220 3.50 15.22 -21.39
N GLU A 221 4.61 15.26 -22.14
CA GLU A 221 5.27 14.07 -22.70
C GLU A 221 5.73 13.11 -21.60
N THR A 222 6.29 13.63 -20.51
CA THR A 222 6.71 12.81 -19.36
C THR A 222 5.52 12.13 -18.71
N VAL A 223 4.42 12.86 -18.48
CA VAL A 223 3.19 12.31 -17.88
C VAL A 223 2.58 11.23 -18.79
N ASP A 224 2.47 11.49 -20.09
CA ASP A 224 1.93 10.54 -21.06
C ASP A 224 2.79 9.27 -21.12
N THR A 225 4.11 9.40 -21.07
CA THR A 225 5.05 8.27 -21.00
C THR A 225 4.85 7.44 -19.74
N LEU A 226 4.77 8.09 -18.57
CA LEU A 226 4.55 7.40 -17.29
C LEU A 226 3.23 6.61 -17.27
N LYS A 227 2.16 7.17 -17.85
CA LYS A 227 0.87 6.49 -18.00
C LYS A 227 0.97 5.30 -18.95
N HIS A 228 1.67 5.47 -20.08
CA HIS A 228 1.86 4.42 -21.07
C HIS A 228 2.65 3.24 -20.51
N ASP A 229 3.77 3.51 -19.83
CA ASP A 229 4.69 2.49 -19.32
C ASP A 229 4.02 1.51 -18.36
N VAL A 230 3.18 2.02 -17.44
CA VAL A 230 2.49 1.13 -16.49
C VAL A 230 1.41 0.29 -17.20
N VAL A 231 0.73 0.84 -18.20
CA VAL A 231 -0.27 0.10 -18.99
C VAL A 231 0.40 -1.01 -19.80
N GLN A 232 1.53 -0.71 -20.45
CA GLN A 232 2.32 -1.72 -21.16
C GLN A 232 2.80 -2.82 -20.21
N LEU A 233 3.33 -2.45 -19.04
CA LEU A 233 3.74 -3.43 -18.04
C LEU A 233 2.57 -4.35 -17.65
N LEU A 234 1.41 -3.79 -17.33
CA LEU A 234 0.22 -4.56 -16.94
C LEU A 234 -0.24 -5.50 -18.06
N ALA A 235 -0.12 -5.10 -19.34
CA ALA A 235 -0.45 -5.95 -20.48
C ALA A 235 0.50 -7.14 -20.64
N THR A 236 1.76 -7.02 -20.18
CA THR A 236 2.72 -8.14 -20.21
C THR A 236 2.53 -9.16 -19.08
N VAL A 237 1.78 -8.81 -18.04
CA VAL A 237 1.61 -9.66 -16.85
C VAL A 237 0.35 -10.53 -16.98
N PRO A 238 0.46 -11.87 -17.05
CA PRO A 238 -0.69 -12.75 -17.11
C PRO A 238 -1.67 -12.50 -15.96
N GLY A 239 -2.95 -12.36 -16.30
CA GLY A 239 -4.02 -12.07 -15.34
C GLY A 239 -4.26 -10.59 -15.07
N CYS A 240 -3.44 -9.67 -15.59
CA CYS A 240 -3.59 -8.23 -15.38
C CYS A 240 -4.25 -7.46 -16.54
N ASN A 241 -4.65 -8.13 -17.63
CA ASN A 241 -5.23 -7.47 -18.81
C ASN A 241 -6.48 -6.62 -18.51
N HIS A 242 -7.25 -6.98 -17.48
CA HIS A 242 -8.41 -6.19 -17.07
C HIS A 242 -8.02 -4.82 -16.48
N LEU A 243 -6.75 -4.64 -16.07
CA LEU A 243 -6.21 -3.41 -15.48
C LEU A 243 -5.69 -2.43 -16.52
N THR A 244 -5.45 -2.85 -17.76
CA THR A 244 -4.87 -1.98 -18.81
C THR A 244 -5.81 -0.86 -19.23
N ASN A 245 -7.11 -1.01 -18.96
CA ASN A 245 -8.14 -0.01 -19.23
C ASN A 245 -8.39 0.94 -18.06
N LEU A 246 -7.67 0.77 -16.93
CA LEU A 246 -7.84 1.64 -15.77
C LEU A 246 -7.14 2.98 -16.00
N PRO A 247 -7.77 4.10 -15.57
CA PRO A 247 -7.09 5.38 -15.57
C PRO A 247 -5.89 5.34 -14.64
N VAL A 248 -4.76 5.85 -15.14
CA VAL A 248 -3.54 6.05 -14.36
C VAL A 248 -3.44 7.53 -14.06
N TYR A 249 -3.47 7.87 -12.78
CA TYR A 249 -3.35 9.24 -12.31
C TYR A 249 -1.89 9.54 -12.01
N VAL A 250 -1.44 10.78 -12.27
CA VAL A 250 -0.06 11.20 -12.05
C VAL A 250 -0.04 12.44 -11.17
N VAL A 251 0.65 12.37 -10.02
CA VAL A 251 0.68 13.43 -9.01
C VAL A 251 2.11 13.80 -8.62
N ALA A 252 2.32 15.10 -8.33
CA ALA A 252 3.64 15.68 -8.05
C ALA A 252 3.68 16.43 -6.70
N PRO A 253 4.02 15.77 -5.59
CA PRO A 253 3.95 16.33 -4.24
C PRO A 253 4.81 17.58 -3.96
N GLN A 254 6.02 17.67 -4.51
CA GLN A 254 6.99 18.69 -4.08
C GLN A 254 6.77 20.06 -4.76
N ARG A 255 6.12 20.10 -5.92
CA ARG A 255 5.85 21.35 -6.66
C ARG A 255 4.52 22.01 -6.31
N TYR A 256 3.79 21.49 -5.31
CA TYR A 256 2.67 22.18 -4.67
C TYR A 256 3.09 23.45 -3.88
N ARG A 257 4.39 23.79 -3.86
CA ARG A 257 4.99 24.96 -3.20
C ARG A 257 5.62 25.93 -4.22
N SER A 258 4.82 26.54 -5.10
CA SER A 258 5.27 27.71 -5.88
C SER A 258 5.02 28.99 -5.06
N PRO A 259 6.05 29.83 -4.78
CA PRO A 259 5.84 31.14 -4.17
C PRO A 259 5.28 32.20 -5.13
N ARG A 260 5.13 31.91 -6.44
CA ARG A 260 4.88 32.93 -7.48
C ARG A 260 3.81 32.58 -8.51
N SER A 261 3.14 31.43 -8.42
CA SER A 261 2.04 31.10 -9.33
C SER A 261 0.95 30.36 -8.58
N ASN A 262 -0.19 31.03 -8.39
CA ASN A 262 -1.45 30.35 -8.10
C ASN A 262 -1.71 29.36 -9.25
N GLU A 263 -1.96 28.11 -8.88
CA GLU A 263 -2.44 27.01 -9.72
C GLU A 263 -1.40 26.31 -10.61
N CYS A 264 -0.88 25.20 -10.10
CA CYS A 264 -0.83 23.98 -10.89
C CYS A 264 -1.91 23.09 -10.27
N PRO A 265 -3.06 22.85 -10.94
CA PRO A 265 -4.04 21.93 -10.39
C PRO A 265 -3.31 20.60 -10.19
N PRO A 266 -3.50 19.93 -9.06
CA PRO A 266 -3.02 18.56 -8.96
C PRO A 266 -3.62 17.81 -10.14
N LEU A 267 -2.76 17.33 -11.05
CA LEU A 267 -3.19 16.65 -12.26
C LEU A 267 -4.19 15.56 -11.81
N GLU A 268 -5.46 15.79 -12.16
CA GLU A 268 -6.55 14.84 -12.00
C GLU A 268 -7.00 14.49 -10.56
N MET A 269 -6.60 15.20 -9.49
CA MET A 269 -7.02 14.80 -8.11
C MET A 269 -8.52 14.91 -7.85
N GLU A 270 -9.18 15.95 -8.36
CA GLU A 270 -10.65 16.07 -8.24
C GLU A 270 -11.35 14.96 -9.02
N GLN A 271 -10.91 14.70 -10.26
CA GLN A 271 -11.42 13.62 -11.10
C GLN A 271 -11.20 12.25 -10.45
N MET A 272 -10.04 12.04 -9.81
CA MET A 272 -9.71 10.83 -9.08
C MET A 272 -10.60 10.66 -7.84
N LEU A 273 -10.88 11.74 -7.09
CA LEU A 273 -11.79 11.70 -5.94
C LEU A 273 -13.24 11.35 -6.37
N GLU A 274 -13.74 11.99 -7.42
CA GLU A 274 -15.06 11.69 -7.99
C GLU A 274 -15.13 10.24 -8.47
N ARG A 275 -14.09 9.75 -9.14
CA ARG A 275 -13.99 8.36 -9.58
C ARG A 275 -13.97 7.40 -8.39
N CYS A 276 -13.19 7.71 -7.34
CA CYS A 276 -13.14 6.95 -6.09
C CYS A 276 -14.54 6.76 -5.50
N LEU A 277 -15.30 7.85 -5.36
CA LEU A 277 -16.65 7.83 -4.78
C LEU A 277 -17.62 7.04 -5.66
N THR A 278 -17.59 7.29 -6.97
CA THR A 278 -18.44 6.60 -7.94
C THR A 278 -18.23 5.09 -7.89
N VAL A 279 -16.95 4.69 -7.90
CA VAL A 279 -16.57 3.29 -7.96
C VAL A 279 -16.83 2.58 -6.63
N ALA A 280 -16.52 3.23 -5.49
CA ALA A 280 -16.85 2.70 -4.16
C ALA A 280 -18.36 2.53 -3.95
N ALA A 281 -19.18 3.46 -4.45
CA ALA A 281 -20.64 3.36 -4.39
C ALA A 281 -21.19 2.24 -5.28
N SER A 282 -20.56 1.98 -6.43
CA SER A 282 -20.95 0.88 -7.32
C SER A 282 -20.64 -0.50 -6.75
N GLY A 283 -19.52 -0.65 -6.04
CA GLY A 283 -19.07 -1.94 -5.49
C GLY A 283 -19.89 -2.46 -4.31
N ARG A 284 -20.76 -1.63 -3.72
CA ARG A 284 -21.68 -2.04 -2.64
C ARG A 284 -23.04 -2.55 -3.12
N ARG A 285 -23.34 -2.45 -4.42
CA ARG A 285 -24.62 -2.88 -5.00
C ARG A 285 -24.63 -4.36 -5.36
#